data_AF-A0A820JX88-F1
#
_entry.id   AF-A0A820JX88-F1
#
_cell.length_a   1.000
_cell.length_b   1.000
_cell.length_c   1.000
_cell.angle_alpha   90.00
_cell.angle_beta   90.00
_cell.angle_gamma   90.00
#
_symmetry.space_group_name_H-M   'P 1'
#
loop_
_entity.id
_entity.type
_entity.pdbx_description
1 polymer ?
#
loop_
_entity_poly.entity_id
_entity_poly.type
_entity_poly.pdbx_seq_one_letter_code
_entity_poly.pdbx_strand_id
1 'polypeptide(L)'
;MSSSKNKDYDVEKIVSKRTDGKGQVFYLIKWKGYSTADNTWEPVNNVNNCPELVKAFEAEHAAKTKTNSNKTEARVSTRSARSSV
;
A
#
# COMPACT_ATOMS: atom_id res chain seq x y z
N MET A 1 36.27 10.31 -5.73
CA MET A 1 35.61 9.81 -4.50
C MET A 1 34.12 9.67 -4.77
N SER A 2 33.57 8.47 -4.56
CA SER A 2 32.15 8.17 -4.76
C SER A 2 31.34 8.81 -3.62
N SER A 3 30.66 9.91 -3.91
CA SER A 3 29.67 10.50 -3.01
C SER A 3 28.37 9.71 -3.14
N SER A 4 28.28 8.57 -2.47
CA SER A 4 27.01 7.88 -2.22
C SER A 4 26.16 8.75 -1.29
N LYS A 5 25.46 9.73 -1.87
CA LYS A 5 24.50 10.58 -1.15
C LYS A 5 23.35 9.69 -0.69
N ASN A 6 23.39 9.24 0.56
CA ASN A 6 22.16 8.85 1.25
C ASN A 6 21.32 10.11 1.37
N LYS A 7 20.40 10.31 0.42
CA LYS A 7 19.53 11.47 0.40
C LYS A 7 18.37 11.16 1.32
N ASP A 8 18.49 11.56 2.57
CA ASP A 8 17.37 11.59 3.49
C ASP A 8 16.40 12.67 2.98
N TYR A 9 15.25 12.25 2.45
CA TYR A 9 14.20 13.14 2.00
C TYR A 9 13.14 13.26 3.10
N ASP A 10 12.71 14.48 3.41
CA ASP A 10 11.68 14.72 4.41
C ASP A 10 10.33 14.13 3.97
N VAL A 11 9.87 13.12 4.72
CA VAL A 11 8.55 12.54 4.55
C VAL A 11 7.52 13.40 5.28
N GLU A 12 6.45 13.77 4.60
CA GLU A 12 5.31 14.50 5.18
C GLU A 12 4.32 13.54 5.84
N LYS A 13 3.82 12.54 5.10
CA LYS A 13 2.89 11.52 5.59
C LYS A 13 2.70 10.37 4.61
N ILE A 14 2.10 9.28 5.08
CA ILE A 14 1.59 8.20 4.22
C ILE A 14 0.19 8.59 3.74
N VAL A 15 -0.03 8.54 2.43
CA VAL A 15 -1.31 8.92 1.80
C VAL A 15 -2.15 7.69 1.47
N SER A 16 -1.49 6.58 1.14
CA SER A 16 -2.19 5.38 0.68
C SER A 16 -1.38 4.12 0.97
N LYS A 17 -2.07 2.98 0.99
CA LYS A 17 -1.51 1.64 1.16
C LYS A 17 -2.09 0.74 0.08
N ARG A 18 -1.23 -0.04 -0.56
CA ARG A 18 -1.66 -1.09 -1.50
C ARG A 18 -0.88 -2.37 -1.24
N THR A 19 -1.46 -3.49 -1.66
CA THR A 19 -0.80 -4.78 -1.65
C THR A 19 -0.68 -5.25 -3.09
N ASP A 20 0.54 -5.56 -3.53
CA ASP A 20 0.77 -6.11 -4.86
C ASP A 20 0.35 -7.59 -4.90
N GLY A 21 0.19 -8.16 -6.10
CA GLY A 21 -0.25 -9.55 -6.30
C GLY A 21 0.69 -10.63 -5.73
N LYS A 22 1.89 -10.25 -5.28
CA LYS A 22 2.85 -11.11 -4.57
C LYS A 22 2.67 -11.08 -3.04
N GLY A 23 1.69 -10.33 -2.53
CA GLY A 23 1.46 -10.14 -1.09
C GLY A 23 2.35 -9.07 -0.45
N GLN A 24 3.14 -8.33 -1.24
CA GLN A 24 4.00 -7.28 -0.71
C GLN A 24 3.23 -5.97 -0.54
N VAL A 25 3.38 -5.35 0.64
CA VAL A 25 2.73 -4.09 0.99
C VAL A 25 3.59 -2.91 0.61
N PHE A 26 2.97 -1.92 -0.03
CA PHE A 26 3.58 -0.65 -0.41
C PHE A 26 2.77 0.51 0.15
N TYR A 27 3.48 1.53 0.59
CA TYR A 27 2.92 2.77 1.11
C TYR A 27 3.27 3.93 0.19
N LEU A 28 2.27 4.74 -0.13
CA LEU A 28 2.44 5.94 -0.93
C LEU A 28 2.91 7.07 -0.01
N ILE A 29 4.16 7.50 -0.19
CA ILE A 29 4.80 8.53 0.62
C ILE A 29 4.54 9.89 -0.01
N LYS A 30 4.01 10.82 0.80
CA LYS A 30 3.97 12.25 0.46
C LYS A 30 5.26 12.89 0.92
N TRP A 31 6.04 13.38 -0.03
CA TRP A 31 7.28 14.11 0.26
C TRP A 31 6.97 15.57 0.63
N LYS A 32 7.62 16.08 1.67
CA LYS A 32 7.43 17.45 2.14
C LYS A 32 8.01 18.44 1.13
N GLY A 33 7.23 19.44 0.75
CA GLY A 33 7.63 20.44 -0.25
C GLY A 33 7.51 20.00 -1.72
N TYR A 34 7.10 18.75 -1.98
CA TYR A 34 6.78 18.26 -3.32
C TYR A 34 5.28 18.11 -3.54
N SER A 35 4.86 17.98 -4.80
CA SER A 35 3.46 17.78 -5.14
C SER A 35 3.03 16.33 -4.97
N THR A 36 1.72 16.08 -4.92
CA THR A 36 1.18 14.70 -4.86
C THR A 36 1.54 13.86 -6.09
N ALA A 37 1.94 14.50 -7.19
CA ALA A 37 2.42 13.85 -8.39
C ALA A 37 3.80 13.20 -8.21
N ASP A 38 4.63 13.74 -7.30
CA ASP A 38 5.95 13.22 -6.96
C ASP A 38 5.90 12.12 -5.90
N ASN A 39 4.70 11.75 -5.43
CA ASN A 39 4.55 10.71 -4.42
C ASN A 39 5.03 9.37 -4.97
N THR A 40 5.86 8.66 -4.19
CA THR A 40 6.41 7.35 -4.58
C THR A 40 5.85 6.23 -3.73
N TRP A 41 5.72 5.05 -4.34
CA TRP A 41 5.30 3.83 -3.64
C TRP A 41 6.52 3.15 -3.04
N GLU A 42 6.71 3.34 -1.73
CA GLU A 42 7.81 2.75 -0.99
C GLU A 42 7.37 1.41 -0.37
N PRO A 43 8.21 0.36 -0.41
CA PRO A 43 7.89 -0.91 0.22
C PRO A 43 7.83 -0.72 1.75
N VAL A 44 7.00 -1.51 2.43
CA VAL A 44 6.88 -1.48 3.90
C VAL A 44 8.23 -1.51 4.60
N ASN A 45 9.20 -2.26 4.08
CA ASN A 45 10.53 -2.36 4.65
C ASN A 45 11.30 -1.03 4.69
N ASN A 46 11.06 -0.13 3.72
CA ASN A 46 11.68 1.19 3.68
C ASN A 46 10.99 2.17 4.65
N VAL A 47 9.67 2.05 4.80
CA VAL A 47 8.86 2.89 5.69
C VAL A 47 8.91 2.41 7.14
N ASN A 48 9.41 1.19 7.38
CA ASN A 48 9.52 0.59 8.71
C ASN A 48 10.45 1.40 9.65
N ASN A 49 11.32 2.26 9.10
CA ASN A 49 12.13 3.20 9.87
C ASN A 49 11.33 4.35 10.49
N CYS A 50 10.07 4.55 10.08
CA CYS A 50 9.20 5.63 10.56
C CYS A 50 7.86 5.07 11.06
N PRO A 51 7.83 4.37 12.20
CA PRO A 51 6.62 3.73 12.73
C PRO A 51 5.53 4.75 13.09
N GLU A 52 5.89 6.00 13.39
CA GLU A 52 4.93 7.06 13.70
C GLU A 52 4.01 7.37 12.50
N LEU A 53 4.59 7.43 11.29
CA LEU A 53 3.84 7.70 10.06
C LEU A 53 2.91 6.54 9.72
N VAL A 54 3.40 5.30 9.88
CA VAL A 54 2.60 4.09 9.69
C VAL A 54 1.45 4.07 10.68
N LYS A 55 1.71 4.36 11.96
CA LYS A 55 0.70 4.38 13.00
C LYS A 55 -0.39 5.42 12.76
N ALA A 56 -0.02 6.64 12.33
CA ALA A 56 -0.99 7.68 11.98
C ALA A 56 -1.91 7.22 10.85
N PHE A 57 -1.33 6.65 9.78
CA PHE A 57 -2.08 6.12 8.66
C PHE A 57 -2.96 4.93 9.06
N GLU A 58 -2.42 3.95 9.79
CA GLU A 58 -3.18 2.79 10.23
C GLU A 58 -4.27 3.16 11.23
N ALA A 59 -4.08 4.15 12.10
CA ALA A 59 -5.14 4.64 12.98
C ALA A 59 -6.34 5.19 12.16
N GLU A 60 -6.06 5.94 11.09
CA GLU A 60 -7.10 6.50 10.22
C GLU A 60 -7.75 5.45 9.30
N HIS A 61 -6.97 4.48 8.81
CA HIS A 61 -7.42 3.47 7.85
C HIS A 61 -7.91 2.16 8.48
N ALA A 62 -7.55 1.83 9.72
CA ALA A 62 -8.03 0.64 10.43
C ALA A 62 -9.55 0.69 10.68
N ALA A 63 -10.13 1.88 10.75
CA ALA A 63 -11.59 2.05 10.79
C ALA A 63 -12.26 1.63 9.47
N LYS A 64 -11.55 1.72 8.34
CA LYS A 64 -12.09 1.43 6.99
C LYS A 64 -11.83 0.00 6.53
N THR A 65 -10.82 -0.69 7.06
CA THR A 65 -10.48 -2.07 6.67
C THR A 65 -11.26 -3.15 7.42
N LYS A 66 -11.95 -2.81 8.52
CA LYS A 66 -12.81 -3.75 9.26
C LYS A 66 -14.10 -4.15 8.51
N THR A 67 -14.35 -3.63 7.31
CA THR A 67 -15.58 -3.91 6.56
C THR A 67 -15.37 -4.81 5.33
N ASN A 68 -14.13 -5.14 4.93
CA ASN A 68 -13.89 -5.77 3.61
C ASN A 68 -13.11 -7.10 3.58
N SER A 69 -12.89 -7.75 4.74
CA SER A 69 -12.30 -9.11 4.77
C SER A 69 -13.32 -10.24 4.56
N ASN A 70 -14.60 -9.94 4.29
CA ASN A 70 -15.65 -10.95 4.04
C ASN A 70 -16.08 -11.05 2.56
N LYS A 71 -15.32 -10.54 1.58
CA LYS A 71 -15.70 -10.70 0.16
C LYS A 71 -14.55 -10.79 -0.83
N THR A 72 -13.78 -11.88 -0.76
CA THR A 72 -13.12 -12.47 -1.94
C THR A 72 -13.38 -13.97 -2.04
N GLU A 73 -14.60 -14.37 -1.69
CA GLU A 73 -15.23 -15.58 -2.24
C GLU A 73 -16.41 -15.11 -3.11
N ALA A 74 -16.63 -15.80 -4.24
CA ALA A 74 -17.66 -15.53 -5.26
C ALA A 74 -17.34 -14.47 -6.35
N ARG A 75 -16.34 -14.78 -7.19
CA ARG A 75 -16.59 -14.81 -8.64
C ARG A 75 -16.33 -16.23 -9.16
N VAL A 76 -17.15 -17.18 -8.67
CA VAL A 76 -17.55 -18.32 -9.52
C VAL A 76 -18.40 -17.71 -10.62
N SER A 77 -17.75 -17.31 -11.72
CA SER A 77 -18.45 -17.00 -12.97
C SER A 77 -18.79 -18.34 -13.61
N THR A 78 -19.97 -18.84 -13.23
CA THR A 78 -20.74 -19.88 -13.90
C THR A 78 -20.49 -19.93 -15.41
N ARG A 79 -19.92 -21.03 -15.90
CA ARG A 79 -20.27 -21.55 -17.22
C ARG A 79 -20.67 -23.02 -17.06
N SER A 80 -21.98 -23.16 -16.89
CA SER A 80 -22.84 -24.31 -17.11
C SER A 80 -22.15 -25.66 -17.25
N ALA A 81 -22.42 -26.55 -16.29
CA ALA A 81 -22.55 -27.96 -16.61
C ALA A 81 -23.53 -28.08 -17.79
N ARG A 82 -23.10 -28.76 -18.85
CA ARG A 82 -24.01 -29.47 -19.73
C ARG A 82 -23.36 -30.82 -20.04
N SER A 83 -23.66 -31.79 -19.18
CA SER A 83 -23.67 -33.19 -19.58
C SER A 83 -24.60 -33.32 -20.79
N SER A 84 -24.21 -34.11 -21.79
CA SER A 84 -25.04 -35.18 -22.36
C SER A 84 -24.36 -35.73 -23.61
N VAL A 85 -24.15 -37.05 -23.57
CA VAL A 85 -23.91 -38.05 -24.65
C VAL A 85 -22.67 -37.92 -25.53
#